data_AF-A0A3A3FRS1-F1
#
_entry.id   AF-A0A3A3FRS1-F1
#
_cell.length_a   1.000
_cell.length_b   1.000
_cell.length_c   1.000
_cell.angle_alpha   90.00
_cell.angle_beta   90.00
_cell.angle_gamma   90.00
#
_symmetry.space_group_name_H-M   'P 1'
#
loop_
_entity.id
_entity.type
_entity.pdbx_description
1 polymer ?
#
loop_
_entity_poly.entity_id
_entity_poly.type
_entity_poly.pdbx_seq_one_letter_code
_entity_poly.pdbx_strand_id
1 'polypeptide(L)'
;MKRYVIRGRLAYDLPPIRSDKPYNKRSLVATLPHDDLDLLYQWFVERQYGQALRLNRPIFGTHVTIVRHGEDIPNMEYWGKYEGLEVDIEYDVGVRNHFDFWSLPVYSDWFQQVRRELGLAREPDFHITIGRQFDWQPIPASARRYGHEQRAERHPREGADHHSS
;
A
#
# COMPACT_ATOMS: atom_id res chain seq x y z
N MET A 1 3.03 17.69 -2.09
CA MET A 1 1.70 17.15 -2.48
C MET A 1 0.78 17.22 -1.28
N LYS A 2 -0.53 16.96 -1.43
CA LYS A 2 -1.48 17.01 -0.31
C LYS A 2 -1.59 15.60 0.29
N ARG A 3 -1.37 15.50 1.59
CA ARG A 3 -1.52 14.25 2.35
C ARG A 3 -2.74 14.30 3.24
N TYR A 4 -3.23 13.12 3.61
CA TYR A 4 -4.27 12.92 4.62
C TYR A 4 -3.87 11.81 5.59
N VAL A 5 -4.48 11.80 6.76
CA VAL A 5 -4.34 10.75 7.76
C VAL A 5 -5.67 10.01 7.88
N ILE A 6 -5.63 8.69 7.90
CA ILE A 6 -6.79 7.82 8.13
C ILE A 6 -6.43 6.74 9.17
N ARG A 7 -7.41 6.31 9.97
CA ARG A 7 -7.19 5.26 10.97
C ARG A 7 -7.39 3.88 10.37
N GLY A 8 -6.40 3.03 10.57
CA GLY A 8 -6.48 1.60 10.31
C GLY A 8 -6.26 0.79 11.58
N ARG A 9 -6.38 -0.53 11.45
CA ARG A 9 -6.12 -1.50 12.51
C ARG A 9 -5.21 -2.60 12.02
N LEU A 10 -4.19 -2.94 12.79
CA LEU A 10 -3.26 -4.00 12.46
C LEU A 10 -3.92 -5.37 12.59
N ALA A 11 -3.66 -6.22 11.60
CA ALA A 11 -4.04 -7.63 11.60
C ALA A 11 -2.85 -8.46 11.13
N TYR A 12 -2.43 -9.41 11.96
CA TYR A 12 -1.52 -10.48 11.58
C TYR A 12 -2.33 -11.62 10.95
N ASP A 13 -1.78 -12.24 9.91
CA ASP A 13 -2.33 -13.44 9.27
C ASP A 13 -3.79 -13.30 8.77
N LEU A 14 -4.15 -12.08 8.33
CA LEU A 14 -5.45 -11.73 7.78
C LEU A 14 -5.80 -12.58 6.54
N PRO A 15 -6.85 -13.40 6.56
CA PRO A 15 -7.27 -14.20 5.42
C PRO A 15 -7.89 -13.33 4.30
N PRO A 16 -7.80 -13.76 3.02
CA PRO A 16 -8.43 -13.06 1.91
C PRO A 16 -9.95 -13.11 2.02
N ILE A 17 -10.62 -12.01 1.66
CA ILE A 17 -12.08 -11.89 1.68
C ILE A 17 -12.73 -12.89 0.72
N ARG A 18 -12.01 -13.27 -0.36
CA ARG A 18 -12.41 -14.31 -1.33
C ARG A 18 -11.19 -15.10 -1.83
N SER A 19 -10.90 -16.25 -1.22
CA SER A 19 -10.05 -17.28 -1.85
C SER A 19 -10.24 -18.66 -1.22
N ASP A 20 -10.40 -19.68 -2.06
CA ASP A 20 -10.44 -21.10 -1.65
C ASP A 20 -9.04 -21.72 -1.52
N LYS A 21 -7.98 -20.94 -1.76
CA LYS A 21 -6.59 -21.39 -1.68
C LYS A 21 -6.12 -21.48 -0.22
N PRO A 22 -5.29 -22.49 0.14
CA PRO A 22 -4.70 -22.57 1.47
C PRO A 22 -3.86 -21.34 1.76
N TYR A 23 -4.30 -20.55 2.75
CA TYR A 23 -3.67 -19.30 3.13
C TYR A 23 -2.38 -19.54 3.92
N ASN A 24 -1.26 -19.04 3.41
CA ASN A 24 0.02 -19.13 4.12
C ASN A 24 0.15 -17.99 5.14
N LYS A 25 0.08 -18.36 6.42
CA LYS A 25 0.33 -17.47 7.56
C LYS A 25 1.79 -16.97 7.52
N ARG A 26 2.01 -15.78 8.07
CA ARG A 26 3.13 -14.82 7.93
C ARG A 26 2.81 -13.66 6.99
N SER A 27 1.84 -12.83 7.35
CA SER A 27 1.75 -11.45 6.86
C SER A 27 1.25 -10.50 7.96
N LEU A 28 1.64 -9.24 7.87
CA LEU A 28 1.15 -8.16 8.74
C LEU A 28 0.65 -7.03 7.85
N VAL A 29 -0.60 -6.61 8.05
CA VAL A 29 -1.22 -5.53 7.30
C VAL A 29 -1.89 -4.53 8.25
N ALA A 30 -1.92 -3.26 7.87
CA ALA A 30 -2.85 -2.29 8.44
C ALA A 30 -4.13 -2.31 7.59
N THR A 31 -5.23 -2.76 8.16
CA THR A 31 -6.56 -2.80 7.53
C THR A 31 -7.28 -1.47 7.68
N LEU A 32 -8.11 -1.12 6.70
CA LEU A 32 -9.00 0.04 6.76
C LEU A 32 -10.47 -0.44 6.60
N PRO A 33 -11.05 -1.12 7.61
CA PRO A 33 -12.27 -1.93 7.45
C PRO A 33 -13.58 -1.13 7.36
N HIS A 34 -13.52 0.19 7.45
CA HIS A 34 -14.67 1.10 7.37
C HIS A 34 -14.54 2.11 6.22
N ASP A 35 -13.68 1.80 5.25
CA ASP A 35 -13.24 2.74 4.23
C ASP A 35 -13.16 2.10 2.82
N ASP A 36 -13.80 2.78 1.87
CA ASP A 36 -13.86 2.42 0.44
C ASP A 36 -12.96 3.35 -0.41
N LEU A 37 -11.76 3.73 0.08
CA LEU A 37 -10.77 4.49 -0.71
C LEU A 37 -10.47 3.81 -2.07
N ASP A 38 -10.48 2.48 -2.13
CA ASP A 38 -10.27 1.76 -3.38
C ASP A 38 -11.38 2.02 -4.40
N LEU A 39 -12.66 2.05 -4.00
CA LEU A 39 -13.78 2.45 -4.87
C LEU A 39 -13.72 3.93 -5.24
N LEU A 40 -13.43 4.80 -4.27
CA LEU A 40 -13.37 6.26 -4.49
C LEU A 40 -12.30 6.62 -5.53
N TYR A 41 -11.10 6.03 -5.40
CA TYR A 41 -10.01 6.28 -6.36
C TYR A 41 -10.17 5.48 -7.66
N GLN A 42 -10.82 4.31 -7.68
CA GLN A 42 -11.26 3.67 -8.93
C GLN A 42 -12.19 4.60 -9.74
N TRP A 43 -13.14 5.27 -9.08
CA TRP A 43 -14.04 6.24 -9.73
C TRP A 43 -13.29 7.49 -10.23
N PHE A 44 -12.28 7.98 -9.51
CA PHE A 44 -11.41 9.06 -10.00
C PHE A 44 -10.61 8.62 -11.25
N VAL A 45 -10.05 7.41 -11.25
CA VAL A 45 -9.34 6.82 -12.41
C VAL A 45 -10.29 6.65 -13.61
N GLU A 46 -11.50 6.10 -13.39
CA GLU A 46 -12.51 5.96 -14.45
C GLU A 46 -12.93 7.32 -15.03
N ARG A 47 -13.08 8.35 -14.19
CA ARG A 47 -13.38 9.72 -14.65
C ARG A 47 -12.23 10.40 -15.39
N GLN A 48 -10.99 10.14 -15.00
CA GLN A 48 -9.81 10.78 -15.61
C GLN A 48 -9.42 10.14 -16.95
N TYR A 49 -9.63 8.83 -17.11
CA TYR A 49 -9.15 8.07 -18.27
C TYR A 49 -10.26 7.36 -19.08
N GLY A 50 -11.51 7.46 -18.63
CA GLY A 50 -12.70 6.89 -19.28
C GLY A 50 -13.06 5.49 -18.77
N GLN A 51 -14.29 5.05 -19.09
CA GLN A 51 -14.91 3.79 -18.63
C GLN A 51 -14.20 2.48 -19.06
N ALA A 52 -13.08 2.62 -19.77
CA ALA A 52 -12.24 1.57 -20.39
C ALA A 52 -11.28 0.59 -19.52
N LEU A 53 -10.96 1.68 -18.78
CA LEU A 53 -9.96 1.59 -17.71
C LEU A 53 -10.58 1.24 -16.35
N ARG A 54 -11.09 0.01 -16.24
CA ARG A 54 -11.59 -0.57 -14.97
C ARG A 54 -10.47 -1.30 -14.24
N LEU A 55 -10.59 -1.42 -12.92
CA LEU A 55 -9.64 -2.12 -12.06
C LEU A 55 -10.35 -3.21 -11.25
N ASN A 56 -9.59 -4.21 -10.80
CA ASN A 56 -10.04 -5.19 -9.81
C ASN A 56 -9.75 -4.64 -8.41
N ARG A 57 -10.74 -4.68 -7.50
CA ARG A 57 -10.55 -4.40 -6.07
C ARG A 57 -9.50 -5.34 -5.45
N PRO A 58 -8.74 -4.92 -4.42
CA PRO A 58 -7.83 -5.81 -3.70
C PRO A 58 -8.58 -6.95 -2.98
N ILE A 59 -8.03 -8.16 -2.97
CA ILE A 59 -8.67 -9.35 -2.37
C ILE A 59 -8.76 -9.32 -0.83
N PHE A 60 -8.06 -8.38 -0.19
CA PHE A 60 -8.10 -8.12 1.25
C PHE A 60 -8.83 -6.80 1.60
N GLY A 61 -9.47 -6.14 0.63
CA GLY A 61 -10.03 -4.80 0.79
C GLY A 61 -8.96 -3.71 0.90
N THR A 62 -9.32 -2.54 1.41
CA THR A 62 -8.39 -1.40 1.61
C THR A 62 -7.39 -1.74 2.74
N HIS A 63 -6.11 -1.87 2.41
CA HIS A 63 -5.05 -2.21 3.36
C HIS A 63 -3.67 -1.68 2.94
N VAL A 64 -2.74 -1.59 3.90
CA VAL A 64 -1.31 -1.37 3.70
C VAL A 64 -0.54 -2.62 4.15
N THR A 65 0.29 -3.19 3.29
CA THR A 65 1.11 -4.35 3.65
C THR A 65 2.40 -3.92 4.32
N ILE A 66 2.60 -4.36 5.57
CA ILE A 66 3.78 -4.06 6.39
C ILE A 66 4.79 -5.21 6.30
N VAL A 67 4.30 -6.46 6.27
CA VAL A 67 5.09 -7.68 6.01
C VAL A 67 4.34 -8.54 4.99
N ARG A 68 5.00 -8.87 3.88
CA ARG A 68 4.45 -9.66 2.77
C ARG A 68 4.51 -11.16 3.08
N HIS A 69 3.59 -11.92 2.50
CA HIS A 69 3.63 -13.39 2.55
C HIS A 69 4.98 -13.92 2.03
N GLY A 70 5.62 -14.77 2.83
CA GLY A 70 6.89 -15.41 2.44
C GLY A 70 8.14 -14.55 2.64
N GLU A 71 8.04 -13.38 3.28
CA GLU A 71 9.22 -12.82 3.94
C GLU A 71 9.65 -13.76 5.07
N ASP A 72 10.96 -14.04 5.17
CA ASP A 72 11.53 -14.71 6.32
C ASP A 72 11.70 -13.70 7.46
N ILE A 73 11.33 -14.07 8.67
CA ILE A 73 11.16 -13.18 9.82
C ILE A 73 12.12 -13.65 10.91
N PRO A 74 13.29 -12.99 11.10
CA PRO A 74 14.27 -13.44 12.08
C PRO A 74 13.75 -13.48 13.52
N ASN A 75 13.01 -12.44 13.94
CA ASN A 75 12.61 -12.25 15.33
C ASN A 75 11.13 -12.63 15.54
N MET A 76 10.78 -13.89 15.28
CA MET A 76 9.40 -14.41 15.38
C MET A 76 8.80 -14.31 16.80
N GLU A 77 9.61 -14.12 17.84
CA GLU A 77 9.13 -13.87 19.21
C GLU A 77 8.33 -12.56 19.37
N TYR A 78 8.42 -11.64 18.40
CA TYR A 78 7.58 -10.43 18.35
C TYR A 78 6.39 -10.55 17.37
N TRP A 79 6.13 -11.73 16.79
CA TRP A 79 4.95 -11.95 15.94
C TRP A 79 3.66 -11.82 16.77
N GLY A 80 2.64 -11.15 16.22
CA GLY A 80 1.38 -10.87 16.93
C GLY A 80 1.46 -9.78 18.02
N LYS A 81 2.65 -9.23 18.34
CA LYS A 81 2.87 -8.22 19.40
C LYS A 81 1.93 -7.01 19.34
N TYR A 82 1.49 -6.62 18.13
CA TYR A 82 0.64 -5.46 17.88
C TYR A 82 -0.73 -5.83 17.29
N GLU A 83 -1.20 -7.07 17.46
CA GLU A 83 -2.48 -7.53 16.94
C GLU A 83 -3.64 -6.64 17.42
N GLY A 84 -4.51 -6.23 16.50
CA GLY A 84 -5.65 -5.36 16.79
C GLY A 84 -5.31 -3.92 17.18
N LEU A 85 -4.04 -3.49 17.17
CA LEU A 85 -3.66 -2.10 17.49
C LEU A 85 -4.17 -1.12 16.43
N GLU A 86 -4.70 0.02 16.87
CA GLU A 86 -5.09 1.13 15.97
C GLU A 86 -3.88 1.99 15.60
N VAL A 87 -3.80 2.36 14.32
CA VAL A 87 -2.68 3.11 13.74
C VAL A 87 -3.20 4.23 12.83
N ASP A 88 -2.62 5.42 12.97
CA ASP A 88 -2.80 6.51 12.02
C ASP A 88 -1.92 6.24 10.77
N ILE A 89 -2.52 6.34 9.58
CA ILE A 89 -1.89 6.04 8.28
C ILE A 89 -1.85 7.33 7.47
N GLU A 90 -0.67 7.92 7.29
CA GLU A 90 -0.47 9.09 6.43
C GLU A 90 -0.30 8.63 4.97
N TYR A 91 -1.13 9.15 4.06
CA TYR A 91 -1.07 8.81 2.63
C TYR A 91 -1.16 10.04 1.72
N ASP A 92 -0.64 9.92 0.50
CA ASP A 92 -0.70 10.96 -0.52
C ASP A 92 -1.87 10.73 -1.50
N VAL A 93 -2.50 11.81 -1.96
CA VAL A 93 -3.59 11.77 -2.96
C VAL A 93 -3.08 11.45 -4.39
N GLY A 94 -1.79 11.58 -4.64
CA GLY A 94 -1.19 11.30 -5.95
C GLY A 94 -1.13 9.80 -6.27
N VAL A 95 -2.11 9.30 -7.02
CA VAL A 95 -2.17 7.90 -7.45
C VAL A 95 -0.95 7.53 -8.29
N ARG A 96 -0.30 6.41 -7.95
CA ARG A 96 0.75 5.77 -8.76
C ARG A 96 0.15 4.72 -9.68
N ASN A 97 0.80 4.49 -10.81
CA ASN A 97 0.65 3.27 -11.60
C ASN A 97 2.02 2.60 -11.75
N HIS A 98 2.11 1.31 -11.38
CA HIS A 98 3.36 0.55 -11.39
C HIS A 98 3.07 -0.95 -11.52
N PHE A 99 3.61 -1.59 -12.57
CA PHE A 99 3.36 -3.01 -12.92
C PHE A 99 1.88 -3.43 -12.79
N ASP A 100 1.00 -2.72 -13.50
CA ASP A 100 -0.46 -2.92 -13.55
C ASP A 100 -1.24 -2.66 -12.25
N PHE A 101 -0.57 -2.31 -11.15
CA PHE A 101 -1.22 -1.85 -9.92
C PHE A 101 -1.36 -0.34 -9.89
N TRP A 102 -2.53 0.12 -9.45
CA TRP A 102 -2.81 1.49 -9.07
C TRP A 102 -2.82 1.60 -7.55
N SER A 103 -2.11 2.58 -6.98
CA SER A 103 -1.92 2.66 -5.52
C SER A 103 -1.73 4.09 -5.01
N LEU A 104 -2.01 4.30 -3.72
CA LEU A 104 -1.71 5.55 -3.00
C LEU A 104 -0.42 5.37 -2.16
N PRO A 105 0.54 6.31 -2.21
CA PRO A 105 1.74 6.27 -1.39
C PRO A 105 1.41 6.37 0.10
N VAL A 106 2.07 5.59 0.96
CA VAL A 106 1.93 5.64 2.41
C VAL A 106 3.25 5.99 3.08
N TYR A 107 3.18 6.80 4.13
CA TYR A 107 4.30 7.25 4.95
C TYR A 107 4.05 6.85 6.40
N SER A 108 4.97 6.08 6.98
CA SER A 108 4.92 5.67 8.39
C SER A 108 6.28 5.09 8.82
N ASP A 109 7.05 5.84 9.60
CA ASP A 109 8.24 5.30 10.26
C ASP A 109 7.87 4.33 11.39
N TRP A 110 6.63 4.34 11.89
CA TRP A 110 6.14 3.34 12.82
C TRP A 110 6.08 1.94 12.18
N PHE A 111 5.62 1.83 10.92
CA PHE A 111 5.70 0.57 10.17
C PHE A 111 7.16 0.13 9.92
N GLN A 112 8.09 1.08 9.72
CA GLN A 112 9.52 0.76 9.62
C GLN A 112 10.11 0.28 10.95
N GLN A 113 9.66 0.83 12.08
CA GLN A 113 10.02 0.34 13.41
C GLN A 113 9.53 -1.10 13.62
N VAL A 114 8.28 -1.42 13.27
CA VAL A 114 7.77 -2.80 13.38
C VAL A 114 8.57 -3.77 12.51
N ARG A 115 8.88 -3.40 11.27
CA ARG A 115 9.77 -4.22 10.41
C ARG A 115 11.15 -4.43 11.06
N ARG A 116 11.77 -3.37 11.58
CA ARG A 116 13.06 -3.44 12.29
C ARG A 116 13.01 -4.33 13.54
N GLU A 117 11.94 -4.26 14.33
CA GLU A 117 11.76 -5.11 15.51
C GLU A 117 11.60 -6.60 15.14
N LEU A 118 10.94 -6.89 14.02
CA LEU A 118 10.82 -8.23 13.43
C LEU A 118 12.13 -8.74 12.76
N GLY A 119 13.17 -7.90 12.68
CA GLY A 119 14.44 -8.23 12.01
C GLY A 119 14.45 -8.02 10.49
N LEU A 120 13.40 -7.41 9.94
CA LEU A 120 13.20 -7.20 8.49
C LEU A 120 13.88 -5.92 7.99
N ALA A 121 14.30 -5.92 6.72
CA ALA A 121 14.82 -4.74 6.04
C ALA A 121 13.76 -3.63 5.87
N ARG A 122 14.18 -2.35 5.81
CA ARG A 122 13.31 -1.18 5.57
C ARG A 122 12.54 -1.35 4.24
N GLU A 123 11.23 -1.14 4.27
CA GLU A 123 10.39 -1.22 3.05
C GLU A 123 10.46 0.11 2.28
N PRO A 124 10.84 0.13 0.99
CA PRO A 124 10.95 1.39 0.23
C PRO A 124 9.61 2.00 -0.21
N ASP A 125 8.53 1.22 -0.35
CA ASP A 125 7.24 1.73 -0.87
C ASP A 125 6.03 1.08 -0.20
N PHE A 126 5.72 1.48 1.04
CA PHE A 126 4.39 1.25 1.61
C PHE A 126 3.33 1.96 0.77
N HIS A 127 2.21 1.28 0.51
CA HIS A 127 1.12 1.84 -0.29
C HIS A 127 -0.22 1.18 0.03
N ILE A 128 -1.31 1.91 -0.19
CA ILE A 128 -2.67 1.35 -0.29
C ILE A 128 -2.89 0.93 -1.74
N THR A 129 -3.18 -0.35 -2.01
CA THR A 129 -3.57 -0.76 -3.37
C THR A 129 -5.01 -0.32 -3.65
N ILE A 130 -5.20 0.47 -4.71
CA ILE A 130 -6.52 0.92 -5.19
C ILE A 130 -7.10 -0.09 -6.18
N GLY A 131 -6.27 -0.75 -6.97
CA GLY A 131 -6.70 -1.91 -7.75
C GLY A 131 -5.68 -2.40 -8.76
N ARG A 132 -5.87 -3.63 -9.25
CA ARG A 132 -5.07 -4.20 -10.35
C ARG A 132 -5.81 -4.08 -11.67
N GLN A 133 -5.14 -3.59 -12.71
CA GLN A 133 -5.68 -3.56 -14.06
C GLN A 133 -5.94 -4.98 -14.60
N PHE A 134 -6.93 -5.11 -15.48
CA PHE A 134 -7.21 -6.36 -16.19
C PHE A 134 -6.19 -6.60 -17.30
N ASP A 135 -5.65 -7.82 -17.40
CA ASP A 135 -4.59 -8.20 -18.35
C ASP A 135 -5.01 -8.05 -19.83
N TRP A 136 -6.33 -8.09 -20.12
CA TRP A 136 -6.90 -7.91 -21.45
C TRP A 136 -7.18 -6.44 -21.84
N GLN A 137 -7.03 -5.50 -20.90
CA GLN A 137 -7.53 -4.14 -21.04
C GLN A 137 -6.37 -3.17 -21.36
N PRO A 138 -6.37 -2.47 -22.51
CA PRO A 138 -5.25 -1.60 -22.89
C PRO A 138 -5.20 -0.34 -22.03
N ILE A 139 -4.01 0.01 -21.51
CA ILE A 139 -3.77 1.30 -20.83
C ILE A 139 -4.02 2.45 -21.84
N PRO A 140 -4.94 3.41 -21.56
CA PRO A 140 -5.13 4.60 -22.38
C PRO A 140 -3.83 5.41 -22.52
N ALA A 141 -3.57 6.01 -23.68
CA ALA A 141 -2.29 6.69 -23.93
C ALA A 141 -1.96 7.79 -22.90
N SER A 142 -2.98 8.46 -22.36
CA SER A 142 -2.91 9.44 -21.27
C SER A 142 -2.47 8.86 -19.91
N ALA A 143 -2.73 7.58 -19.65
CA ALA A 143 -2.35 6.90 -18.41
C ALA A 143 -0.94 6.28 -18.43
N ARG A 144 -0.29 6.19 -19.61
CA ARG A 144 1.02 5.50 -19.76
C ARG A 144 2.22 6.27 -19.19
N ARG A 145 2.06 7.54 -18.81
CA ARG A 145 3.13 8.43 -18.32
C ARG A 145 3.11 8.64 -16.80
N TYR A 146 3.37 7.59 -16.00
CA TYR A 146 3.47 7.76 -14.54
C TYR A 146 4.62 7.01 -13.84
N GLY A 147 5.25 6.01 -14.46
CA GLY A 147 6.30 5.22 -13.80
C GLY A 147 7.67 5.92 -13.67
N HIS A 148 8.06 6.75 -14.63
CA HIS A 148 9.43 7.28 -14.70
C HIS A 148 9.63 8.61 -13.97
N GLU A 149 8.59 9.44 -13.89
CA GLU A 149 8.65 10.78 -13.29
C GLU A 149 8.69 10.70 -11.75
N GLN A 150 7.89 9.82 -11.14
CA GLN A 150 7.78 9.72 -9.68
C GLN A 150 9.04 9.18 -8.96
N ARG A 151 9.96 8.50 -9.67
CA ARG A 151 11.29 8.16 -9.09
C ARG A 151 12.18 9.40 -8.93
N ALA A 152 12.07 10.38 -9.84
CA ALA A 152 12.84 11.61 -9.75
C ALA A 152 12.37 12.53 -8.60
N GLU A 153 11.09 12.46 -8.21
CA GLU A 153 10.55 13.27 -7.10
C GLU A 153 10.88 12.75 -5.68
N ARG A 154 11.22 11.45 -5.54
CA ARG A 154 11.65 10.88 -4.25
C ARG A 154 13.07 11.31 -3.88
N HIS A 155 13.99 11.21 -4.84
CA HIS A 155 15.43 11.31 -4.61
C HIS A 155 15.97 12.63 -3.99
N PRO A 156 15.33 13.81 -4.16
CA PRO A 156 15.79 15.05 -3.54
C PRO A 156 15.35 15.26 -2.09
N ARG A 157 14.36 14.50 -1.58
CA ARG A 157 13.69 14.84 -0.30
C ARG A 157 14.23 14.08 0.91
N GLU A 158 14.76 12.88 0.73
CA GLU A 158 15.37 12.08 1.82
C GLU A 158 16.77 12.59 2.23
N GLY A 159 17.30 13.63 1.56
CA GLY A 159 18.59 14.25 1.85
C GLY A 159 18.53 15.65 2.49
N ALA A 160 17.34 16.17 2.80
CA ALA A 160 17.17 17.54 3.30
C ALA A 160 17.25 17.66 4.83
N ASP A 161 16.74 16.67 5.57
CA ASP A 161 16.48 16.78 7.02
C ASP A 161 17.69 16.36 7.90
N HIS A 162 18.90 16.43 7.35
CA HIS A 162 20.16 16.07 8.02
C HIS A 162 21.23 17.17 7.88
N HIS A 163 20.86 18.44 8.10
CA HIS A 163 21.81 19.55 8.36
C HIS A 163 21.13 20.77 9.03
N SER A 164 20.79 20.68 10.32
CA SER A 164 20.58 21.83 11.23
C SER A 164 20.52 21.38 12.70
N SER A 165 21.16 22.16 13.57
CA SER A 165 21.25 22.00 15.05
C SER A 165 21.94 20.73 15.55
#